data_AF-A0A0C2GK00-F1
#
_entry.id   AF-A0A0C2GK00-F1
#
_cell.length_a   1.000
_cell.length_b   1.000
_cell.length_c   1.000
_cell.angle_alpha   90.00
_cell.angle_beta   90.00
_cell.angle_gamma   90.00
#
_symmetry.space_group_name_H-M   'P 1'
#
loop_
_entity.id
_entity.type
_entity.pdbx_description
1 polymer ?
#
loop_
_entity_poly.entity_id
_entity_poly.type
_entity_poly.pdbx_seq_one_letter_code
_entity_poly.pdbx_strand_id
1 'polypeptide(L)'
;MQQHMDAIQCTMSLLCIEVGFDETLIELFRLAFALQSLALDPQQSFTADKRIALHNLVAKYMNLAAQLMANPSLCQHVQQVVACRAQRGPPGLNLLLDKEQDQVQIIGDSIEEVERVELGALTETNGMLFDRNDVADCLKAAGKDVTRLSQPFSVSASKSADQVETEEADGRSSPALPMAGIDDVSVDLSVDWTPPGSTRQSRRNTVFSVSTSNLKVNGTGLPLTVAALRQYANSPPDVAEEEKKERAHTEKVVTSLRSRAFEDQADESCARHEQGDLSRTVSRLLARNADSVRMANIGRPAKPKNIFEMNLPSAFAY
;
A
#
# COMPACT_ATOMS: atom_id res chain seq x y z
N MET A 1 -15.65 5.73 -20.64
CA MET A 1 -16.11 4.77 -19.60
C MET A 1 -15.10 3.65 -19.40
N GLN A 2 -14.78 2.87 -20.45
CA GLN A 2 -13.83 1.76 -20.37
C GLN A 2 -12.47 2.17 -19.77
N GLN A 3 -11.91 3.31 -20.19
CA GLN A 3 -10.66 3.85 -19.63
C GLN A 3 -10.69 4.03 -18.11
N HIS A 4 -11.81 4.48 -17.54
CA HIS A 4 -11.92 4.65 -16.08
C HIS A 4 -11.99 3.29 -15.37
N MET A 5 -12.71 2.32 -15.95
CA MET A 5 -12.78 0.96 -15.39
C MET A 5 -11.41 0.28 -15.46
N ASP A 6 -10.69 0.45 -16.56
CA ASP A 6 -9.34 -0.08 -16.73
C ASP A 6 -8.36 0.60 -15.76
N ALA A 7 -8.48 1.91 -15.55
CA ALA A 7 -7.69 2.63 -14.56
C ALA A 7 -7.95 2.12 -13.14
N ILE A 8 -9.21 1.93 -12.75
CA ILE A 8 -9.57 1.35 -11.43
C ILE A 8 -9.00 -0.06 -11.31
N GLN A 9 -9.19 -0.91 -12.32
CA GLN A 9 -8.66 -2.27 -12.33
C GLN A 9 -7.14 -2.28 -12.21
N CYS A 10 -6.45 -1.40 -12.94
CA CYS A 10 -5.01 -1.26 -12.89
C CYS A 10 -4.56 -0.87 -11.48
N THR A 11 -5.16 0.16 -10.88
CA THR A 11 -4.84 0.60 -9.52
C THR A 11 -5.08 -0.51 -8.50
N MET A 12 -6.22 -1.21 -8.55
CA MET A 12 -6.48 -2.34 -7.66
C MET A 12 -5.44 -3.46 -7.85
N SER A 13 -5.03 -3.72 -9.09
CA SER A 13 -4.00 -4.74 -9.41
C SER A 13 -2.63 -4.34 -8.88
N LEU A 14 -2.23 -3.07 -9.04
CA LEU A 14 -0.97 -2.55 -8.51
C LEU A 14 -0.96 -2.59 -6.98
N LEU A 15 -2.05 -2.20 -6.32
CA LEU A 15 -2.17 -2.31 -4.86
C LEU A 15 -2.04 -3.76 -4.39
N CYS A 16 -2.63 -4.72 -5.11
CA CYS A 16 -2.46 -6.14 -4.79
C CYS A 16 -1.01 -6.61 -4.91
N ILE A 17 -0.27 -6.14 -5.92
CA ILE A 17 1.08 -6.63 -6.25
C ILE A 17 2.15 -5.91 -5.40
N GLU A 18 2.05 -4.60 -5.26
CA GLU A 18 3.08 -3.75 -4.62
C GLU A 18 2.94 -3.70 -3.11
N VAL A 19 1.70 -3.58 -2.61
CA VAL A 19 1.44 -3.45 -1.17
C VAL A 19 1.34 -4.82 -0.53
N GLY A 20 0.62 -5.76 -1.17
CA GLY A 20 0.73 -7.20 -0.97
C GLY A 20 0.47 -7.75 0.44
N PHE A 21 0.06 -6.93 1.41
CA PHE A 21 -0.25 -7.37 2.77
C PHE A 21 -1.74 -7.69 2.94
N ASP A 22 -2.03 -8.64 3.84
CA ASP A 22 -3.34 -9.26 4.00
C ASP A 22 -4.47 -8.24 4.24
N GLU A 23 -4.24 -7.25 5.10
CA GLU A 23 -5.22 -6.20 5.38
C GLU A 23 -5.60 -5.38 4.14
N THR A 24 -4.64 -5.03 3.26
CA THR A 24 -4.95 -4.34 2.00
C THR A 24 -5.74 -5.23 1.07
N LEU A 25 -5.42 -6.52 0.97
CA LEU A 25 -6.17 -7.47 0.16
C LEU A 25 -7.62 -7.57 0.65
N ILE A 26 -7.84 -7.64 1.96
CA ILE A 26 -9.18 -7.64 2.56
C ILE A 26 -9.93 -6.34 2.23
N GLU A 27 -9.28 -5.18 2.29
CA GLU A 27 -9.91 -3.92 1.86
C GLU A 27 -10.29 -3.91 0.39
N LEU A 28 -9.43 -4.44 -0.48
CA LEU A 28 -9.71 -4.52 -1.90
C LEU A 28 -10.83 -5.54 -2.20
N PHE A 29 -10.96 -6.63 -1.44
CA PHE A 29 -12.14 -7.50 -1.48
C PHE A 29 -13.41 -6.77 -1.06
N ARG A 30 -13.38 -5.97 0.02
CA ARG A 30 -14.52 -5.15 0.45
C ARG A 30 -14.92 -4.15 -0.63
N LEU A 31 -13.95 -3.50 -1.26
CA LEU A 31 -14.19 -2.61 -2.40
C LEU A 31 -14.84 -3.36 -3.56
N ALA A 32 -14.34 -4.56 -3.91
CA ALA A 32 -14.92 -5.37 -4.98
C ALA A 32 -16.38 -5.76 -4.70
N PHE A 33 -16.71 -6.13 -3.46
CA PHE A 33 -18.10 -6.37 -3.06
C PHE A 33 -18.96 -5.10 -3.13
N ALA A 34 -18.42 -3.95 -2.73
CA ALA A 34 -19.13 -2.68 -2.84
C ALA A 34 -19.42 -2.30 -4.29
N LEU A 35 -18.47 -2.53 -5.21
CA LEU A 35 -18.66 -2.32 -6.65
C LEU A 35 -19.70 -3.28 -7.22
N GLN A 36 -19.73 -4.54 -6.79
CA GLN A 36 -20.75 -5.50 -7.18
C GLN A 36 -22.15 -5.05 -6.70
N SER A 37 -22.28 -4.65 -5.43
CA SER A 37 -23.54 -4.13 -4.89
C SER A 37 -24.00 -2.86 -5.62
N LEU A 38 -23.07 -1.96 -5.93
CA LEU A 38 -23.37 -0.74 -6.69
C LEU A 38 -23.85 -1.04 -8.13
N ALA A 39 -23.33 -2.10 -8.74
CA ALA A 39 -23.76 -2.56 -10.06
C ALA A 39 -25.14 -3.21 -10.05
N LEU A 40 -25.60 -3.70 -8.90
CA LEU A 40 -26.92 -4.32 -8.70
C LEU A 40 -27.97 -3.31 -8.21
N ASP A 41 -27.55 -2.19 -7.64
CA ASP A 41 -28.46 -1.19 -7.09
C ASP A 41 -29.39 -0.60 -8.18
N PRO A 42 -30.72 -0.78 -8.06
CA PRO A 42 -31.67 -0.22 -9.02
C PRO A 42 -31.84 1.29 -8.85
N GLN A 43 -31.51 1.87 -7.68
CA GLN A 43 -31.58 3.32 -7.46
C GLN A 43 -30.53 4.06 -8.27
N GLN A 44 -29.45 3.37 -8.63
CA GLN A 44 -28.38 3.95 -9.38
C GLN A 44 -28.68 3.91 -10.89
N SER A 45 -28.67 5.07 -11.56
CA SER A 45 -29.06 5.23 -12.97
C SER A 45 -27.96 4.79 -13.96
N PHE A 46 -27.41 3.59 -13.77
CA PHE A 46 -26.37 3.03 -14.63
C PHE A 46 -26.93 2.33 -15.86
N THR A 47 -26.29 2.58 -17.01
CA THR A 47 -26.53 1.82 -18.25
C THR A 47 -26.13 0.35 -18.07
N ALA A 48 -26.70 -0.54 -18.90
CA ALA A 48 -26.36 -1.97 -18.90
C ALA A 48 -24.85 -2.18 -19.09
N ASP A 49 -24.24 -1.47 -20.02
CA ASP A 49 -22.80 -1.53 -20.28
C ASP A 49 -21.96 -1.18 -19.05
N LYS A 50 -22.39 -0.18 -18.28
CA LYS A 50 -21.68 0.24 -17.05
C LYS A 50 -21.78 -0.83 -15.96
N ARG A 51 -22.95 -1.44 -15.80
CA ARG A 51 -23.16 -2.55 -14.84
C ARG A 51 -22.33 -3.77 -15.24
N ILE A 52 -22.33 -4.12 -16.52
CA ILE A 52 -21.48 -5.18 -17.09
C ILE A 52 -20.00 -4.90 -16.82
N ALA A 53 -19.55 -3.67 -17.10
CA ALA A 53 -18.15 -3.29 -16.88
C ALA A 53 -17.74 -3.41 -15.40
N LEU A 54 -18.62 -3.03 -14.46
CA LEU A 54 -18.38 -3.20 -13.03
C LEU A 54 -18.29 -4.68 -12.63
N HIS A 55 -19.21 -5.53 -13.07
CA HIS A 55 -19.17 -6.97 -12.77
C HIS A 55 -17.93 -7.66 -13.36
N ASN A 56 -17.50 -7.22 -14.54
CA ASN A 56 -16.28 -7.73 -15.18
C ASN A 56 -15.02 -7.25 -14.47
N LEU A 57 -14.98 -6.01 -14.01
CA LEU A 57 -13.90 -5.49 -13.16
C LEU A 57 -13.76 -6.33 -11.89
N VAL A 58 -14.88 -6.55 -11.18
CA VAL A 58 -14.90 -7.39 -9.98
C VAL A 58 -14.37 -8.80 -10.27
N ALA A 59 -14.83 -9.45 -11.34
CA ALA A 59 -14.37 -10.80 -11.68
C ALA A 59 -12.87 -10.85 -12.05
N LYS A 60 -12.36 -9.87 -12.80
CA LYS A 60 -10.93 -9.76 -13.12
C LYS A 60 -10.09 -9.59 -11.86
N TYR A 61 -10.51 -8.71 -10.96
CA TYR A 61 -9.87 -8.51 -9.67
C TYR A 61 -9.88 -9.79 -8.83
N MET A 62 -11.03 -10.45 -8.68
CA MET A 62 -11.15 -11.69 -7.90
C MET A 62 -10.23 -12.79 -8.44
N ASN A 63 -10.15 -12.93 -9.77
CA ASN A 63 -9.25 -13.88 -10.42
C ASN A 63 -7.77 -13.56 -10.14
N LEU A 64 -7.38 -12.29 -10.27
CA LEU A 64 -6.02 -11.86 -9.95
C LEU A 64 -5.68 -12.14 -8.48
N ALA A 65 -6.55 -11.74 -7.56
CA ALA A 65 -6.32 -11.92 -6.13
C ALA A 65 -6.20 -13.40 -5.75
N ALA A 66 -7.03 -14.27 -6.33
CA ALA A 66 -6.96 -15.71 -6.12
C ALA A 66 -5.61 -16.31 -6.53
N GLN A 67 -5.10 -15.89 -7.70
CA GLN A 67 -3.81 -16.33 -8.22
C GLN A 67 -2.65 -15.81 -7.36
N LEU A 68 -2.68 -14.51 -6.98
CA LEU A 68 -1.63 -13.90 -6.16
C LEU A 68 -1.53 -14.51 -4.76
N MET A 69 -2.67 -14.85 -4.14
CA MET A 69 -2.68 -15.50 -2.84
C MET A 69 -2.36 -17.00 -2.90
N ALA A 70 -2.24 -17.57 -4.10
CA ALA A 70 -2.14 -19.02 -4.31
C ALA A 70 -3.23 -19.80 -3.55
N ASN A 71 -4.46 -19.27 -3.50
CA ASN A 71 -5.58 -19.89 -2.79
C ASN A 71 -6.40 -20.76 -3.74
N PRO A 72 -6.25 -22.11 -3.71
CA PRO A 72 -6.92 -22.99 -4.65
C PRO A 72 -8.45 -22.98 -4.52
N SER A 73 -8.97 -22.87 -3.29
CA SER A 73 -10.42 -22.80 -3.04
C SER A 73 -11.02 -21.54 -3.66
N LEU A 74 -10.34 -20.40 -3.52
CA LEU A 74 -10.78 -19.16 -4.14
C LEU A 74 -10.68 -19.23 -5.67
N CYS A 75 -9.58 -19.79 -6.21
CA CYS A 75 -9.45 -20.00 -7.66
C CYS A 75 -10.61 -20.82 -8.21
N GLN A 76 -10.99 -21.91 -7.53
CA GLN A 76 -12.11 -22.74 -7.92
C GLN A 76 -13.44 -21.97 -7.89
N HIS A 77 -13.71 -21.21 -6.83
CA HIS A 77 -14.91 -20.38 -6.74
C HIS A 77 -14.98 -19.34 -7.87
N VAL A 78 -13.86 -18.66 -8.18
CA VAL A 78 -13.82 -17.70 -9.29
C VAL A 78 -14.10 -18.37 -10.62
N GLN A 79 -13.50 -19.53 -10.88
CA GLN A 79 -13.73 -20.28 -12.11
C GLN A 79 -15.18 -20.71 -12.26
N GLN A 80 -15.84 -21.12 -11.17
CA GLN A 80 -17.27 -21.47 -11.17
C GLN A 80 -18.14 -20.28 -11.56
N VAL A 81 -17.89 -19.11 -10.98
CA VAL A 81 -18.65 -17.89 -11.31
C VAL A 81 -18.43 -17.47 -12.76
N VAL A 82 -17.18 -17.50 -13.24
CA VAL A 82 -16.84 -17.15 -14.63
C VAL A 82 -17.47 -18.14 -15.62
N ALA A 83 -17.41 -19.45 -15.33
CA ALA A 83 -18.03 -20.48 -16.16
C ALA A 83 -19.56 -20.33 -16.21
N CYS A 84 -20.21 -20.06 -15.07
CA CYS A 84 -21.65 -19.82 -14.99
C CYS A 84 -22.05 -18.61 -15.85
N ARG A 85 -21.31 -17.50 -15.74
CA ARG A 85 -21.51 -16.30 -16.58
C ARG A 85 -21.32 -16.58 -18.07
N ALA A 86 -20.34 -17.40 -18.43
CA ALA A 86 -20.08 -17.75 -19.82
C ALA A 86 -21.19 -18.61 -20.45
N GLN A 87 -21.75 -19.54 -19.67
CA GLN A 87 -22.78 -20.48 -20.15
C GLN A 87 -24.18 -19.87 -20.15
N ARG A 88 -24.55 -19.19 -19.06
CA ARG A 88 -25.93 -18.77 -18.79
C ARG A 88 -26.09 -17.27 -18.58
N GLY A 89 -25.00 -16.52 -18.48
CA GLY A 89 -25.05 -15.10 -18.18
C GLY A 89 -25.34 -14.23 -19.41
N PRO A 90 -25.58 -12.91 -19.20
CA PRO A 90 -25.60 -11.94 -20.28
C PRO A 90 -24.31 -12.02 -21.12
N PRO A 91 -24.37 -11.87 -22.46
CA PRO A 91 -23.20 -11.97 -23.33
C PRO A 91 -22.02 -11.10 -22.88
N GLY A 92 -22.28 -9.89 -22.38
CA GLY A 92 -21.24 -8.98 -21.91
C GLY A 92 -20.51 -9.41 -20.63
N LEU A 93 -21.03 -10.37 -19.87
CA LEU A 93 -20.37 -10.92 -18.67
C LEU A 93 -19.46 -12.12 -18.97
N ASN A 94 -19.46 -12.61 -20.21
CA ASN A 94 -18.61 -13.72 -20.60
C ASN A 94 -17.17 -13.22 -20.82
N LEU A 95 -16.32 -13.46 -19.83
CA LEU A 95 -14.89 -13.12 -19.87
C LEU A 95 -14.04 -14.09 -20.69
N LEU A 96 -14.61 -15.20 -21.16
CA LEU A 96 -13.94 -16.22 -21.96
C LEU A 96 -14.11 -15.98 -23.47
N LEU A 97 -14.88 -14.98 -23.88
CA LEU A 97 -14.97 -14.59 -25.27
C LEU A 97 -13.68 -13.88 -25.68
N ASP A 98 -12.89 -14.55 -26.52
CA ASP A 98 -11.89 -13.86 -27.31
C ASP A 98 -12.61 -12.92 -28.28
N LYS A 99 -12.15 -11.66 -28.34
CA LYS A 99 -12.71 -10.59 -29.19
C LYS A 99 -12.69 -10.91 -30.69
N GLU A 100 -12.17 -12.07 -31.09
CA GLU A 100 -12.04 -12.54 -32.46
C GLU A 100 -13.06 -13.64 -32.84
N GLN A 101 -13.85 -14.17 -31.90
CA GLN A 101 -14.85 -15.21 -32.18
C GLN A 101 -16.27 -14.64 -32.20
N ASP A 102 -16.50 -13.67 -33.08
CA ASP A 102 -17.83 -13.17 -33.43
C ASP A 102 -18.55 -14.08 -34.45
N GLN A 103 -18.28 -15.38 -34.42
CA GLN A 103 -18.96 -16.35 -35.27
C GLN A 103 -19.35 -17.56 -34.45
N VAL A 104 -20.64 -17.58 -34.10
CA VAL A 104 -21.50 -18.76 -33.99
C VAL A 104 -20.73 -20.08 -34.17
N GLN A 105 -20.37 -20.74 -33.06
CA GLN A 105 -20.07 -22.15 -33.14
C GLN A 105 -21.40 -22.89 -33.29
N ILE A 106 -21.83 -23.07 -34.54
CA ILE A 106 -22.78 -24.12 -34.89
C ILE A 106 -22.02 -25.43 -34.76
N ILE A 107 -22.17 -26.12 -33.63
CA ILE A 107 -21.77 -27.52 -33.49
C ILE A 107 -22.99 -28.31 -33.02
N GLY A 108 -23.55 -29.08 -33.95
CA GLY A 108 -24.59 -30.08 -33.65
C GLY A 108 -26.02 -29.58 -33.85
N ASP A 109 -26.83 -30.42 -34.48
CA ASP A 109 -28.24 -30.23 -34.86
C ASP A 109 -29.21 -30.22 -33.66
N SER A 110 -28.86 -29.50 -32.60
CA SER A 110 -29.69 -29.32 -31.41
C SER A 110 -29.41 -27.93 -30.88
N ILE A 111 -30.21 -26.97 -31.35
CA ILE A 111 -30.25 -25.61 -30.80
C ILE A 111 -30.93 -25.74 -29.43
N GLU A 112 -30.17 -26.12 -28.41
CA GLU A 112 -30.53 -25.75 -27.06
C GLU A 112 -30.22 -24.25 -26.96
N GLU A 113 -31.22 -23.41 -27.24
CA GLU A 113 -31.20 -22.02 -26.80
C GLU A 113 -31.07 -22.04 -25.28
N VAL A 114 -29.84 -22.00 -24.78
CA VAL A 114 -29.58 -21.83 -23.35
C VAL A 114 -30.14 -20.45 -23.01
N GLU A 115 -31.29 -20.44 -22.33
CA GLU A 115 -31.96 -19.24 -21.88
C GLU A 115 -30.97 -18.42 -21.05
N ARG A 116 -30.49 -17.32 -21.65
CA ARG A 116 -29.52 -16.45 -21.00
C ARG A 116 -30.26 -15.58 -19.99
N VAL A 117 -29.68 -15.50 -18.81
CA VAL A 117 -30.18 -14.68 -17.72
C VAL A 117 -30.01 -13.22 -18.08
N GLU A 118 -31.07 -12.44 -17.92
CA GLU A 118 -31.01 -10.99 -18.08
C GLU A 118 -30.20 -10.34 -16.95
N LEU A 119 -29.63 -9.17 -17.24
CA LEU A 119 -28.81 -8.44 -16.26
C LEU A 119 -29.57 -8.09 -14.97
N GLY A 120 -30.89 -7.90 -15.05
CA GLY A 120 -31.74 -7.64 -13.88
C GLY A 120 -32.01 -8.86 -13.00
N ALA A 121 -31.87 -10.08 -13.55
CA ALA A 121 -32.14 -11.34 -12.85
C ALA A 121 -30.88 -11.98 -12.25
N LEU A 122 -29.74 -11.27 -12.25
CA LEU A 122 -28.47 -11.78 -11.71
C LEU A 122 -28.56 -12.15 -10.22
N THR A 123 -29.39 -11.45 -9.45
CA THR A 123 -29.60 -11.75 -8.01
C THR A 123 -30.43 -13.00 -7.79
N GLU A 124 -31.22 -13.41 -8.78
CA GLU A 124 -32.12 -14.56 -8.70
C GLU A 124 -31.42 -15.85 -9.14
N THR A 125 -30.34 -15.74 -9.92
CA THR A 125 -29.59 -16.87 -10.45
C THR A 125 -28.35 -17.16 -9.61
N ASN A 126 -28.33 -18.32 -8.97
CA ASN A 126 -27.17 -18.79 -8.20
C ASN A 126 -25.91 -18.93 -9.08
N GLY A 127 -24.76 -18.55 -8.50
CA GLY A 127 -23.44 -18.70 -9.14
C GLY A 127 -23.07 -17.60 -10.14
N MET A 128 -23.91 -16.59 -10.35
CA MET A 128 -23.58 -15.45 -11.22
C MET A 128 -22.80 -14.35 -10.52
N LEU A 129 -22.90 -14.29 -9.19
CA LEU A 129 -22.30 -13.27 -8.34
C LEU A 129 -21.31 -13.91 -7.38
N PHE A 130 -20.32 -13.13 -6.95
CA PHE A 130 -19.44 -13.55 -5.86
C PHE A 130 -20.17 -13.40 -4.54
N ASP A 131 -20.31 -14.50 -3.80
CA ASP A 131 -20.88 -14.47 -2.46
C ASP A 131 -19.81 -14.12 -1.43
N ARG A 132 -20.21 -13.27 -0.47
CA ARG A 132 -19.28 -12.77 0.54
C ARG A 132 -18.87 -13.85 1.54
N ASN A 133 -19.78 -14.77 1.86
CA ASN A 133 -19.52 -15.87 2.78
C ASN A 133 -18.64 -16.92 2.11
N ASP A 134 -18.94 -17.29 0.86
CA ASP A 134 -18.10 -18.23 0.10
C ASP A 134 -16.65 -17.76 0.00
N VAL A 135 -16.44 -16.48 -0.34
CA VAL A 135 -15.10 -15.87 -0.38
C VAL A 135 -14.49 -15.79 1.02
N ALA A 136 -15.26 -15.43 2.06
CA ALA A 136 -14.78 -15.42 3.43
C ALA A 136 -14.30 -16.80 3.88
N ASP A 137 -15.03 -17.86 3.53
CA ASP A 137 -14.67 -19.23 3.89
C ASP A 137 -13.44 -19.72 3.12
N CYS A 138 -13.31 -19.35 1.84
CA CYS A 138 -12.08 -19.58 1.08
C CYS A 138 -10.86 -18.90 1.73
N LEU A 139 -11.02 -17.68 2.23
CA LEU A 139 -9.95 -16.90 2.86
C LEU A 139 -9.62 -17.43 4.27
N LYS A 140 -10.62 -17.81 5.07
CA LYS A 140 -10.43 -18.47 6.38
C LYS A 140 -9.68 -19.80 6.22
N ALA A 141 -10.01 -20.59 5.20
CA ALA A 141 -9.31 -21.84 4.91
C ALA A 141 -7.82 -21.62 4.59
N ALA A 142 -7.46 -20.44 4.08
CA ALA A 142 -6.07 -20.01 3.86
C ALA A 142 -5.43 -19.31 5.08
N GLY A 143 -6.10 -19.29 6.23
CA GLY A 143 -5.59 -18.70 7.48
C GLY A 143 -5.62 -17.17 7.52
N LYS A 144 -6.41 -16.52 6.66
CA LYS A 144 -6.55 -15.06 6.62
C LYS A 144 -7.60 -14.57 7.62
N ASP A 145 -7.35 -13.42 8.24
CA ASP A 145 -8.38 -12.74 9.02
C ASP A 145 -9.41 -12.08 8.10
N VAL A 146 -10.68 -12.42 8.29
CA VAL A 146 -11.82 -11.91 7.50
C VAL A 146 -12.80 -11.11 8.35
N THR A 147 -12.44 -10.76 9.60
CA THR A 147 -13.31 -9.97 10.50
C THR A 147 -13.82 -8.70 9.82
N ARG A 148 -12.91 -7.96 9.17
CA ARG A 148 -13.21 -6.73 8.44
C ARG A 148 -13.95 -6.98 7.13
N LEU A 149 -13.82 -8.20 6.56
CA LEU A 149 -14.56 -8.56 5.37
C LEU A 149 -16.06 -8.54 5.62
N SER A 150 -16.60 -8.64 6.83
CA SER A 150 -18.06 -8.49 7.02
C SER A 150 -18.55 -7.03 7.06
N GLN A 151 -17.63 -6.07 7.24
CA GLN A 151 -17.97 -4.67 7.40
C GLN A 151 -18.29 -4.01 6.04
N PRO A 152 -19.35 -3.18 5.94
CA PRO A 152 -19.62 -2.38 4.75
C PRO A 152 -18.40 -1.55 4.35
N PHE A 153 -18.16 -1.41 3.05
CA PHE A 153 -17.10 -0.52 2.59
C PHE A 153 -17.54 0.93 2.80
N SER A 154 -16.92 1.63 3.75
CA SER A 154 -17.09 3.06 3.94
C SER A 154 -15.82 3.75 3.46
N VAL A 155 -15.95 4.61 2.45
CA VAL A 155 -14.92 5.62 2.22
C VAL A 155 -15.05 6.57 3.39
N SER A 156 -14.09 6.57 4.31
CA SER A 156 -13.88 7.71 5.19
C SER A 156 -13.52 8.86 4.27
N ALA A 157 -14.52 9.59 3.78
CA ALA A 157 -14.29 10.94 3.31
C ALA A 157 -13.63 11.63 4.48
N SER A 158 -12.37 12.03 4.33
CA SER A 158 -11.76 13.00 5.23
C SER A 158 -12.78 14.12 5.32
N LYS A 159 -13.46 14.25 6.47
CA LYS A 159 -14.35 15.36 6.73
C LYS A 159 -13.47 16.59 6.56
N SER A 160 -13.59 17.27 5.42
CA SER A 160 -13.14 18.63 5.28
C SER A 160 -13.75 19.39 6.44
N ALA A 161 -12.88 19.94 7.28
CA ALA A 161 -13.22 20.62 8.53
C ALA A 161 -14.20 21.75 8.25
N ASP A 162 -15.49 21.48 8.44
CA ASP A 162 -16.52 22.50 8.58
C ASP A 162 -17.74 21.88 9.25
N GLN A 163 -17.58 21.55 10.52
CA GLN A 163 -18.70 21.44 11.45
C GLN A 163 -18.23 21.95 12.80
N VAL A 164 -18.72 23.13 13.14
CA VAL A 164 -18.67 23.72 14.48
C VAL A 164 -19.48 22.80 15.39
N GLU A 165 -18.79 21.90 16.08
CA GLU A 165 -19.35 21.20 17.23
C GLU A 165 -19.01 22.01 18.48
N THR A 166 -20.06 22.58 19.07
CA THR A 166 -20.06 23.23 20.37
C THR A 166 -19.91 22.14 21.44
N GLU A 167 -18.67 21.78 21.80
CA GLU A 167 -18.44 20.90 22.94
C GLU A 167 -18.32 21.72 24.23
N GLU A 168 -19.37 21.63 25.06
CA GLU A 168 -19.33 22.04 26.45
C GLU A 168 -18.30 21.21 27.23
N ALA A 169 -17.47 21.92 27.97
CA ALA A 169 -16.49 21.35 28.88
C ALA A 169 -17.19 20.61 30.02
N ASP A 170 -16.77 19.37 30.30
CA ASP A 170 -16.92 18.83 31.64
C ASP A 170 -15.67 18.05 32.05
N GLY A 171 -14.98 18.61 33.04
CA GLY A 171 -13.73 18.11 33.57
C GLY A 171 -13.96 16.96 34.54
N ARG A 172 -13.35 15.80 34.29
CA ARG A 172 -13.08 14.81 35.32
C ARG A 172 -11.67 14.27 35.20
N SER A 173 -10.95 14.47 36.30
CA SER A 173 -9.58 14.05 36.59
C SER A 173 -9.36 12.55 36.42
N SER A 174 -8.17 12.18 35.95
CA SER A 174 -7.61 10.82 36.08
C SER A 174 -6.26 10.87 36.79
N PRO A 175 -5.87 9.81 37.53
CA PRO A 175 -4.82 9.87 38.55
C PRO A 175 -3.42 9.66 37.96
N ALA A 176 -2.43 10.29 38.62
CA ALA A 176 -1.02 10.18 38.30
C ALA A 176 -0.44 8.81 38.72
N LEU A 177 0.40 8.22 37.85
CA LEU A 177 1.27 7.08 38.19
C LEU A 177 2.75 7.50 38.21
N PRO A 178 3.58 6.84 39.04
CA PRO A 178 4.88 7.36 39.46
C PRO A 178 6.01 7.10 38.45
N MET A 179 7.00 7.99 38.49
CA MET A 179 8.26 7.98 37.75
C MET A 179 9.28 6.97 38.31
N ALA A 180 9.85 6.15 37.43
CA ALA A 180 11.16 5.49 37.52
C ALA A 180 11.64 5.37 36.05
N GLY A 181 12.90 5.48 35.62
CA GLY A 181 14.23 5.34 36.21
C GLY A 181 15.12 4.89 35.04
N ILE A 182 15.89 5.84 34.48
CA ILE A 182 17.09 5.82 33.61
C ILE A 182 17.61 4.50 32.95
N ASP A 183 18.15 4.71 31.73
CA ASP A 183 19.10 3.92 30.89
C ASP A 183 18.58 2.81 29.97
N ASP A 184 18.41 3.15 28.67
CA ASP A 184 19.00 2.38 27.56
C ASP A 184 19.08 3.25 26.27
N VAL A 185 20.22 3.25 25.59
CA VAL A 185 20.43 3.98 24.33
C VAL A 185 20.09 3.04 23.18
N SER A 186 18.85 3.11 22.69
CA SER A 186 18.47 2.54 21.39
C SER A 186 18.24 3.67 20.39
N VAL A 187 18.96 3.61 19.26
CA VAL A 187 18.78 4.54 18.15
C VAL A 187 17.72 3.92 17.23
N ASP A 188 16.52 4.49 17.26
CA ASP A 188 15.41 4.13 16.36
C ASP A 188 15.64 4.77 14.98
N LEU A 189 15.50 3.96 13.92
CA LEU A 189 15.64 4.35 12.51
C LEU A 189 14.29 4.26 11.77
N SER A 190 13.17 4.24 12.47
CA SER A 190 11.84 4.24 11.86
C SER A 190 11.52 5.58 11.18
N VAL A 191 11.03 5.51 9.95
CA VAL A 191 10.49 6.66 9.19
C VAL A 191 9.03 6.81 9.60
N ASP A 192 8.70 7.96 10.20
CA ASP A 192 7.37 8.28 10.71
C ASP A 192 6.43 8.75 9.58
N TRP A 193 5.26 8.12 9.48
CA TRP A 193 4.19 8.43 8.51
C TRP A 193 2.99 9.15 9.14
N THR A 194 3.16 9.79 10.29
CA THR A 194 2.04 10.45 10.99
C THR A 194 1.48 11.65 10.19
N PRO A 195 0.15 11.69 9.91
CA PRO A 195 -0.50 12.82 9.21
C PRO A 195 -0.54 14.11 10.04
N PRO A 196 -0.67 15.30 9.42
CA PRO A 196 -0.76 16.57 10.14
C PRO A 196 -2.04 16.62 10.99
N GLY A 197 -1.91 16.69 12.31
CA GLY A 197 -3.05 16.91 13.24
C GLY A 197 -3.13 16.01 14.48
N SER A 198 -2.25 15.01 14.64
CA SER A 198 -2.26 14.17 15.84
C SER A 198 -1.70 14.91 17.07
N THR A 199 -2.56 15.21 18.05
CA THR A 199 -2.21 15.80 19.35
C THR A 199 -1.68 14.79 20.37
N ARG A 200 -1.24 13.60 19.95
CA ARG A 200 -0.45 12.71 20.80
C ARG A 200 1.04 12.88 20.49
N GLN A 201 1.77 13.45 21.45
CA GLN A 201 3.23 13.53 21.41
C GLN A 201 3.83 12.13 21.26
N SER A 202 4.29 11.79 20.06
CA SER A 202 5.31 10.77 19.86
C SER A 202 6.67 11.44 19.82
N ARG A 203 7.64 10.86 20.54
CA ARG A 203 8.92 11.48 20.81
C ARG A 203 9.79 11.52 19.53
N ARG A 204 10.01 12.75 19.03
CA ARG A 204 11.32 13.32 18.64
C ARG A 204 11.84 13.05 17.21
N ASN A 205 11.97 14.12 16.40
CA ASN A 205 13.26 14.63 15.91
C ASN A 205 13.08 15.93 15.09
N THR A 206 13.70 17.00 15.57
CA THR A 206 13.70 18.35 14.98
C THR A 206 14.75 18.47 13.87
N VAL A 207 14.31 18.65 12.63
CA VAL A 207 15.13 19.21 11.55
C VAL A 207 14.89 20.72 11.53
N PHE A 208 15.91 21.50 11.92
CA PHE A 208 15.81 22.96 11.96
C PHE A 208 16.07 23.56 10.57
N SER A 209 15.03 24.08 9.92
CA SER A 209 15.17 24.99 8.78
C SER A 209 15.38 26.42 9.32
N VAL A 210 16.59 26.96 9.21
CA VAL A 210 16.94 28.29 9.70
C VAL A 210 16.71 29.33 8.61
N SER A 211 15.70 30.18 8.78
CA SER A 211 15.56 31.44 8.03
C SER A 211 14.75 32.44 8.85
N THR A 212 15.32 33.00 9.93
CA THR A 212 14.77 34.20 10.57
C THR A 212 15.87 35.25 10.70
N SER A 213 15.51 36.48 10.35
CA SER A 213 16.42 37.53 9.90
C SER A 213 17.06 38.39 11.01
N ASN A 214 16.99 38.01 12.29
CA ASN A 214 17.49 38.86 13.38
C ASN A 214 18.11 38.13 14.60
N LEU A 215 18.80 37.00 14.40
CA LEU A 215 19.65 36.41 15.44
C LEU A 215 21.13 36.48 15.03
N LYS A 216 22.04 36.77 15.97
CA LYS A 216 23.48 36.56 15.74
C LYS A 216 23.73 35.05 15.73
N VAL A 217 23.99 34.52 14.54
CA VAL A 217 24.16 33.08 14.29
C VAL A 217 25.63 32.77 14.03
N ASN A 218 26.13 31.60 14.47
CA ASN A 218 27.41 31.04 13.99
C ASN A 218 27.28 30.71 12.48
N GLY A 219 28.40 30.58 11.75
CA GLY A 219 28.47 30.06 10.38
C GLY A 219 27.84 28.67 10.16
N THR A 220 27.32 28.01 11.20
CA THR A 220 26.53 26.78 11.14
C THR A 220 25.02 26.97 11.33
N GLY A 221 24.51 28.19 11.46
CA GLY A 221 23.07 28.43 11.57
C GLY A 221 22.48 28.27 12.99
N LEU A 222 23.28 27.98 14.01
CA LEU A 222 22.80 27.74 15.38
C LEU A 222 22.88 28.98 16.30
N PRO A 223 21.91 29.17 17.23
CA PRO A 223 21.94 30.25 18.21
C PRO A 223 23.11 30.07 19.19
N LEU A 224 23.89 31.15 19.39
CA LEU A 224 25.15 31.14 20.13
C LEU A 224 25.00 30.97 21.65
N THR A 225 23.79 31.10 22.21
CA THR A 225 23.57 31.02 23.66
C THR A 225 22.36 30.16 24.01
N VAL A 226 22.43 29.49 25.17
CA VAL A 226 21.35 28.67 25.72
C VAL A 226 20.07 29.48 25.96
N ALA A 227 20.20 30.77 26.30
CA ALA A 227 19.09 31.70 26.43
C ALA A 227 18.37 31.94 25.09
N ALA A 228 19.13 32.14 24.00
CA ALA A 228 18.57 32.30 22.67
C ALA A 228 17.88 31.02 22.17
N LEU A 229 18.44 29.84 22.47
CA LEU A 229 17.81 28.55 22.14
C LEU A 229 16.50 28.36 22.90
N ARG A 230 16.45 28.73 24.19
CA ARG A 230 15.21 28.69 24.99
C ARG A 230 14.15 29.66 24.45
N GLN A 231 14.56 30.85 24.01
CA GLN A 231 13.61 31.80 23.43
C GLN A 231 13.05 31.31 22.09
N TYR A 232 13.89 30.71 21.25
CA TYR A 232 13.49 30.11 19.98
C TYR A 232 12.57 28.89 20.14
N ALA A 233 12.87 27.99 21.08
CA ALA A 233 12.04 26.79 21.31
C ALA A 233 10.64 27.11 21.87
N ASN A 234 10.47 28.28 22.50
CA ASN A 234 9.22 28.71 23.11
C ASN A 234 8.49 29.79 22.31
N SER A 235 9.04 30.27 21.19
CA SER A 235 8.32 31.20 20.32
C SER A 235 7.28 30.42 19.50
N PRO A 236 6.02 30.86 19.46
CA PRO A 236 5.00 30.23 18.62
C PRO A 236 5.43 30.30 17.14
N PRO A 237 5.17 29.24 16.35
CA PRO A 237 5.48 29.23 14.94
C PRO A 237 4.72 30.36 14.24
N ASP A 238 5.42 31.14 13.42
CA ASP A 238 4.82 32.18 12.60
C ASP A 238 4.14 31.54 11.40
N VAL A 239 2.87 31.18 11.60
CA VAL A 239 2.03 30.50 10.61
C VAL A 239 1.95 31.29 9.30
N ALA A 240 2.02 32.61 9.34
CA ALA A 240 1.91 33.46 8.15
C ALA A 240 3.19 33.42 7.29
N GLU A 241 4.37 33.44 7.92
CA GLU A 241 5.64 33.30 7.20
C GLU A 241 5.86 31.85 6.72
N GLU A 242 5.40 30.85 7.48
CA GLU A 242 5.43 29.44 7.06
C GLU A 242 4.54 29.18 5.84
N GLU A 243 3.30 29.68 5.85
CA GLU A 243 2.37 29.58 4.72
C GLU A 243 2.91 30.28 3.47
N LYS A 244 3.52 31.46 3.63
CA LYS A 244 4.16 32.19 2.53
C LYS A 244 5.34 31.41 1.94
N LYS A 245 6.14 30.76 2.79
CA LYS A 245 7.26 29.92 2.36
C LYS A 245 6.77 28.67 1.64
N GLU A 246 5.71 28.05 2.12
CA GLU A 246 5.07 26.89 1.48
C GLU A 246 4.52 27.26 0.10
N ARG A 247 3.83 28.40 -0.02
CA ARG A 247 3.35 28.92 -1.31
C ARG A 247 4.50 29.17 -2.28
N ALA A 248 5.57 29.82 -1.85
CA ALA A 248 6.74 30.08 -2.69
C ALA A 248 7.46 28.79 -3.11
N HIS A 249 7.53 27.80 -2.22
CA HIS A 249 8.09 26.48 -2.54
C HIS A 249 7.23 25.76 -3.59
N THR A 250 5.91 25.78 -3.41
CA THR A 250 4.96 25.16 -4.33
C THR A 250 5.02 25.81 -5.71
N GLU A 251 5.08 27.14 -5.76
CA GLU A 251 5.25 27.91 -7.00
C GLU A 251 6.56 27.54 -7.71
N LYS A 252 7.66 27.42 -6.96
CA LYS A 252 8.95 26.99 -7.49
C LYS A 252 8.89 25.58 -8.10
N VAL A 253 8.24 24.63 -7.42
CA VAL A 253 8.07 23.26 -7.91
C VAL A 253 7.22 23.23 -9.18
N VAL A 254 6.08 23.91 -9.19
CA VAL A 254 5.19 23.99 -10.35
C VAL A 254 5.89 24.65 -11.55
N THR A 255 6.67 25.71 -11.31
CA THR A 255 7.44 26.38 -12.36
C THR A 255 8.54 25.48 -12.91
N SER A 256 9.23 24.73 -12.03
CA SER A 256 10.23 23.76 -12.45
C SER A 256 9.62 22.66 -13.33
N LEU A 257 8.43 22.17 -12.98
CA LEU A 257 7.72 21.13 -13.73
C LEU A 257 7.16 21.62 -15.08
N ARG A 258 6.85 22.92 -15.20
CA ARG A 258 6.29 23.51 -16.44
C ARG A 258 7.34 23.99 -17.43
N SER A 259 8.53 24.35 -16.95
CA SER A 259 9.57 24.98 -17.77
C SER A 259 10.61 24.01 -18.32
N ARG A 260 10.72 22.81 -17.75
CA ARG A 260 11.73 21.82 -18.11
C ARG A 260 11.09 20.54 -18.68
N ALA A 261 11.77 19.89 -19.61
CA ALA A 261 11.35 18.61 -20.14
C ALA A 261 11.39 17.53 -19.05
N PHE A 262 10.45 16.58 -19.11
CA PHE A 262 10.29 15.53 -18.10
C PHE A 262 11.53 14.64 -18.01
N GLU A 263 12.15 14.35 -19.16
CA GLU A 263 13.34 13.51 -19.30
C GLU A 263 14.53 14.10 -18.52
N ASP A 264 14.80 15.40 -18.67
CA ASP A 264 15.89 16.08 -17.97
C ASP A 264 15.70 16.09 -16.44
N GLN A 265 14.44 16.10 -15.99
CA GLN A 265 14.10 16.10 -14.57
C GLN A 265 14.16 14.68 -13.98
N ALA A 266 13.78 13.67 -14.76
CA ALA A 266 13.92 12.26 -14.41
C ALA A 266 15.40 11.88 -14.28
N ASP A 267 16.24 12.32 -15.22
CA ASP A 267 17.69 12.06 -15.20
C ASP A 267 18.37 12.70 -13.99
N GLU A 268 18.03 13.94 -13.65
CA GLU A 268 18.57 14.60 -12.45
C GLU A 268 18.06 13.96 -11.14
N SER A 269 16.81 13.51 -11.11
CA SER A 269 16.26 12.78 -9.97
C SER A 269 16.94 11.42 -9.80
N CYS A 270 17.19 10.72 -10.90
CA CYS A 270 17.90 9.45 -10.94
C CYS A 270 19.36 9.62 -10.48
N ALA A 271 20.06 10.64 -10.98
CA ALA A 271 21.43 10.97 -10.57
C ALA A 271 21.53 11.35 -9.08
N ARG A 272 20.55 12.07 -8.53
CA ARG A 272 20.49 12.36 -7.08
C ARG A 272 20.25 11.10 -6.26
N HIS A 273 19.44 10.17 -6.74
CA HIS A 273 19.22 8.88 -6.08
C HIS A 273 20.43 7.95 -6.15
N GLU A 274 21.19 7.95 -7.25
CA GLU A 274 22.45 7.19 -7.35
C GLU A 274 23.51 7.65 -6.32
N GLN A 275 23.50 8.94 -5.96
CA GLN A 275 24.40 9.50 -4.96
C GLN A 275 24.05 9.07 -3.52
N GLY A 276 22.79 8.69 -3.28
CA GLY A 276 22.26 8.23 -2.01
C GLY A 276 22.08 6.71 -1.90
N ASP A 277 22.55 5.92 -2.87
CA ASP A 277 22.31 4.48 -2.89
C ASP A 277 23.06 3.76 -1.76
N LEU A 278 22.30 3.47 -0.71
CA LEU A 278 22.74 2.75 0.48
C LEU A 278 23.25 1.36 0.10
N SER A 279 22.68 0.73 -0.94
CA SER A 279 23.10 -0.59 -1.44
C SER A 279 24.54 -0.56 -1.94
N ARG A 280 24.92 0.49 -2.68
CA ARG A 280 26.27 0.69 -3.18
C ARG A 280 27.27 0.98 -2.06
N THR A 281 26.84 1.76 -1.06
CA THR A 281 27.65 2.07 0.13
C THR A 281 27.88 0.83 0.99
N VAL A 282 26.84 0.04 1.24
CA VAL A 282 26.91 -1.25 1.95
C VAL A 282 27.78 -2.24 1.17
N SER A 283 27.64 -2.32 -0.15
CA SER A 283 28.47 -3.19 -1.00
C SER A 283 29.96 -2.83 -0.92
N ARG A 284 30.31 -1.54 -0.92
CA ARG A 284 31.70 -1.09 -0.72
C ARG A 284 32.22 -1.44 0.67
N LEU A 285 31.40 -1.29 1.71
CA LEU A 285 31.77 -1.62 3.08
C LEU A 285 31.99 -3.14 3.27
N LEU A 286 31.12 -3.97 2.68
CA LEU A 286 31.25 -5.42 2.70
C LEU A 286 32.48 -5.90 1.93
N ALA A 287 32.76 -5.32 0.75
CA ALA A 287 33.98 -5.61 0.00
C ALA A 287 35.24 -5.25 0.81
N ARG A 288 35.26 -4.05 1.43
CA ARG A 288 36.38 -3.61 2.27
C ARG A 288 36.59 -4.49 3.51
N ASN A 289 35.50 -5.01 4.07
CA ASN A 289 35.56 -5.97 5.18
C ASN A 289 36.11 -7.32 4.71
N ALA A 290 35.64 -7.84 3.57
CA ALA A 290 36.14 -9.07 2.98
C ALA A 290 37.64 -8.99 2.65
N ASP A 291 38.12 -7.85 2.15
CA ASP A 291 39.53 -7.63 1.88
C ASP A 291 40.37 -7.50 3.17
N SER A 292 39.84 -6.86 4.22
CA SER A 292 40.47 -6.85 5.54
C SER A 292 40.56 -8.25 6.15
N VAL A 293 39.50 -9.06 6.01
CA VAL A 293 39.47 -10.46 6.48
C VAL A 293 40.44 -11.31 5.66
N ARG A 294 40.55 -11.11 4.35
CA ARG A 294 41.53 -11.81 3.50
C ARG A 294 42.96 -11.44 3.89
N MET A 295 43.26 -10.16 4.07
CA MET A 295 44.58 -9.69 4.50
C MET A 295 44.96 -10.18 5.90
N ALA A 296 44.01 -10.28 6.83
CA ALA A 296 44.22 -10.84 8.17
C ALA A 296 44.49 -12.36 8.19
N ASN A 297 44.16 -13.08 7.10
CA ASN A 297 44.34 -14.53 6.97
C ASN A 297 45.54 -14.93 6.10
N ILE A 298 46.28 -13.97 5.52
CA ILE A 298 47.54 -14.27 4.83
C ILE A 298 48.55 -14.74 5.87
N GLY A 299 48.94 -16.02 5.79
CA GLY A 299 49.96 -16.64 6.64
C GLY A 299 49.45 -17.40 7.87
N ARG A 300 48.13 -17.53 8.08
CA ARG A 300 47.56 -18.43 9.11
C ARG A 300 46.97 -19.68 8.47
N PRO A 301 47.26 -20.89 8.98
CA PRO A 301 46.64 -22.10 8.46
C PRO A 301 45.13 -22.03 8.63
N ALA A 302 44.41 -22.53 7.62
CA ALA A 302 42.95 -22.51 7.58
C ALA A 302 42.39 -23.22 8.83
N LYS A 303 41.69 -22.48 9.69
CA LYS A 303 40.94 -23.08 10.80
C LYS A 303 39.77 -23.88 10.21
N PRO A 304 39.56 -25.14 10.64
CA PRO A 304 38.43 -25.94 10.19
C PRO A 304 37.13 -25.22 10.56
N LYS A 305 36.19 -25.17 9.61
CA LYS A 305 34.94 -24.40 9.78
C LYS A 305 33.94 -25.14 10.66
N ASN A 306 34.13 -26.45 10.83
CA ASN A 306 33.28 -27.32 11.64
C ASN A 306 34.13 -28.30 12.46
N ILE A 307 33.59 -28.75 13.60
CA ILE A 307 34.23 -29.71 14.50
C ILE A 307 34.53 -31.06 13.80
N PHE A 308 33.76 -31.40 12.76
CA PHE A 308 33.93 -32.62 11.96
C PHE A 308 35.11 -32.58 10.97
N GLU A 309 35.71 -31.41 10.73
CA GLU A 309 36.90 -31.24 9.88
C GLU A 309 38.20 -31.21 10.70
N MET A 310 38.11 -31.44 12.02
CA MET A 310 39.25 -31.43 12.92
C MET A 310 39.97 -32.78 12.83
N ASN A 311 41.09 -32.84 12.11
CA ASN A 311 41.97 -34.00 12.12
C ASN A 311 42.60 -34.15 13.51
N LEU A 312 42.13 -35.12 14.28
CA LEU A 312 42.71 -35.45 15.58
C LEU A 312 44.10 -36.11 15.38
N PRO A 313 45.09 -35.78 16.21
CA PRO A 313 46.40 -36.43 16.15
C PRO A 313 46.27 -37.94 16.36
N SER A 314 47.06 -38.73 15.62
CA SER A 314 47.09 -40.19 15.68
C SER A 314 47.44 -40.78 17.06
N ALA A 315 47.80 -39.93 18.04
CA ALA A 315 47.99 -40.30 19.43
C ALA A 315 46.68 -40.58 20.21
N PHE A 316 45.51 -40.25 19.65
CA PHE A 316 44.20 -40.51 20.27
C PHE A 316 43.46 -41.73 19.70
N ALA A 317 44.05 -42.45 18.74
CA ALA A 317 43.53 -43.71 18.25
C ALA A 317 44.28 -44.87 18.91
N TYR A 318 43.76 -45.33 20.05
CA TYR A 318 43.99 -46.67 20.60
C TYR A 318 42.66 -47.23 21.07
#